data_AF-A0A2M7P0W3-F1
#
_entry.id   AF-A0A2M7P0W3-F1
#
_cell.length_a   1.000
_cell.length_b   1.000
_cell.length_c   1.000
_cell.angle_alpha   90.00
_cell.angle_beta   90.00
_cell.angle_gamma   90.00
#
_symmetry.space_group_name_H-M   'P 1'
#
loop_
_entity.id
_entity.type
_entity.pdbx_description
1 polymer ?
#
loop_
_entity_poly.entity_id
_entity_poly.type
_entity_poly.pdbx_seq_one_letter_code
_entity_poly.pdbx_strand_id
1 'polypeptide(L)'
;MRIAVKLQIFVANSVHLSYNNKMKIQDLIHVPSIKTVIQLVCAEDTDQQQLMETLNTFVITEETSHSLKVVLQSILEGNGCGMFLQGHYGTGKSHFLSFLSILLEYDWAWDEVDEVCFEGVRQLREKKYLVTKIPLQHYSAAHTLEDIVFGGVERQFNRAKSQHRKEEQRVLIARASKLLDNFNHYILPRHSDFLVSFGLRDDQWQEMTCQNPDKSCQIVLKYLEAMETSPLRLEYNRDDAFKKIEQYRKDYGYDGLVLILDELSEFLRAKSTPCWF
;
A
#
# COMPACT_ATOMS: atom_id res chain seq x y z
N MET A 1 7.56 -25.00 -19.58
CA MET A 1 7.22 -24.70 -18.18
C MET A 1 5.78 -25.11 -17.96
N ARG A 2 5.52 -26.12 -17.12
CA ARG A 2 4.19 -26.71 -16.93
C ARG A 2 3.36 -25.77 -16.06
N ILE A 3 2.25 -25.26 -16.57
CA ILE A 3 1.26 -24.54 -15.80
C ILE A 3 0.65 -25.56 -14.83
N ALA A 4 0.97 -25.46 -13.54
CA ALA A 4 0.35 -26.27 -12.51
C ALA A 4 -1.01 -25.67 -12.18
N VAL A 5 -2.05 -26.11 -12.90
CA VAL A 5 -3.44 -25.91 -12.48
C VAL A 5 -3.70 -26.90 -11.36
N LYS A 6 -3.78 -26.44 -10.11
CA LYS A 6 -4.17 -27.27 -8.98
C LYS A 6 -5.68 -27.53 -9.08
N LEU A 7 -6.05 -28.64 -9.70
CA LEU A 7 -7.41 -29.18 -9.67
C LEU A 7 -7.68 -29.70 -8.25
N GLN A 8 -8.36 -28.93 -7.41
CA GLN A 8 -8.99 -29.47 -6.21
C GLN A 8 -10.27 -30.21 -6.65
N ILE A 9 -10.16 -31.52 -6.89
CA ILE A 9 -11.33 -32.38 -7.11
C ILE A 9 -11.94 -32.64 -5.74
N PHE A 10 -13.00 -31.91 -5.39
CA PHE A 10 -13.89 -32.32 -4.32
C PHE A 10 -14.72 -33.51 -4.83
N VAL A 11 -14.37 -34.73 -4.40
CA VAL A 11 -15.23 -35.89 -4.60
C VAL A 11 -16.36 -35.78 -3.58
N ALA A 12 -17.53 -35.31 -4.01
CA ALA A 12 -18.73 -35.34 -3.18
C ALA A 12 -19.04 -36.79 -2.81
N ASN A 13 -19.07 -37.09 -1.51
CA ASN A 13 -19.41 -38.41 -1.01
C ASN A 13 -20.86 -38.76 -1.36
N SER A 14 -21.01 -39.90 -2.04
CA SER A 14 -22.22 -40.73 -2.19
C SER A 14 -23.50 -40.00 -2.63
N VAL A 15 -23.59 -39.70 -3.92
CA VAL A 15 -24.87 -39.56 -4.61
C VAL A 15 -25.23 -40.92 -5.21
N HIS A 16 -26.40 -41.45 -4.84
CA HIS A 16 -27.00 -42.63 -5.48
C HIS A 16 -27.16 -42.35 -6.99
N LEU A 17 -26.28 -42.91 -7.82
CA LEU A 17 -26.26 -42.72 -9.26
C LEU A 17 -27.35 -43.60 -9.91
N SER A 18 -28.45 -42.98 -10.35
CA SER A 18 -29.33 -43.59 -11.34
C SER A 18 -28.61 -43.60 -12.69
N TYR A 19 -28.57 -44.77 -13.31
CA TYR A 19 -27.75 -45.12 -14.46
C TYR A 19 -28.32 -44.52 -15.78
N ASN A 20 -28.34 -43.19 -15.97
CA ASN A 20 -28.57 -42.66 -17.33
C ASN A 20 -28.18 -41.20 -17.65
N ASN A 21 -27.08 -40.66 -17.12
CA ASN A 21 -26.52 -39.44 -17.70
C ASN A 21 -24.98 -39.48 -17.67
N LYS A 22 -24.33 -39.38 -18.84
CA LYS A 22 -22.86 -39.35 -18.94
C LYS A 22 -22.37 -38.05 -18.30
N MET A 23 -21.91 -38.12 -17.04
CA MET A 23 -21.17 -37.03 -16.42
C MET A 23 -19.96 -36.70 -17.28
N LYS A 24 -19.85 -35.44 -17.69
CA LYS A 24 -18.70 -34.91 -18.40
C LYS A 24 -17.67 -34.44 -17.38
N ILE A 25 -16.40 -34.45 -17.77
CA ILE A 25 -15.29 -33.97 -16.92
C ILE A 25 -15.54 -32.54 -16.40
N GLN A 26 -16.18 -31.68 -17.20
CA GLN A 26 -16.58 -30.32 -16.80
C GLN A 26 -17.56 -30.30 -15.61
N ASP A 27 -18.38 -31.34 -15.45
CA ASP A 27 -19.38 -31.44 -14.38
C ASP A 27 -18.73 -31.81 -13.03
N LEU A 28 -17.43 -32.18 -13.05
CA LEU A 28 -16.60 -32.52 -11.89
C LEU A 28 -15.53 -31.46 -11.58
N ILE A 29 -15.35 -30.47 -12.46
CA ILE A 29 -14.29 -29.47 -12.35
C ILE A 29 -14.91 -28.07 -12.36
N HIS A 30 -14.92 -27.43 -11.20
CA HIS A 30 -15.20 -26.01 -11.12
C HIS A 30 -13.91 -25.22 -11.37
N VAL A 31 -13.81 -24.57 -12.54
CA VAL A 31 -12.70 -23.65 -12.82
C VAL A 31 -13.15 -22.25 -12.38
N PRO A 32 -12.58 -21.67 -11.31
CA PRO A 32 -12.91 -20.31 -10.91
C PRO A 32 -12.54 -19.33 -12.03
N SER A 33 -13.33 -18.26 -12.19
CA SER A 33 -13.02 -17.21 -13.17
C SER A 33 -11.67 -16.59 -12.85
N ILE A 34 -10.72 -16.69 -13.78
CA ILE A 34 -9.37 -16.15 -13.59
C ILE A 34 -9.40 -14.65 -13.88
N LYS A 35 -9.15 -13.81 -12.86
CA LYS A 35 -8.82 -12.40 -13.08
C LYS A 35 -7.46 -12.32 -13.78
N THR A 36 -7.44 -11.76 -14.97
CA THR A 36 -6.24 -11.71 -15.83
C THR A 36 -5.22 -10.66 -15.39
N VAL A 37 -5.66 -9.66 -14.62
CA VAL A 37 -4.80 -8.63 -14.03
C VAL A 37 -5.12 -8.53 -12.54
N ILE A 38 -4.12 -8.82 -11.72
CA ILE A 38 -4.20 -8.66 -10.26
C ILE A 38 -3.40 -7.42 -9.93
N GLN A 39 -4.09 -6.39 -9.47
CA GLN A 39 -3.46 -5.17 -8.97
C GLN A 39 -3.21 -5.31 -7.47
N LEU A 40 -2.17 -4.65 -6.97
CA LEU A 40 -1.94 -4.55 -5.55
C LEU A 40 -3.17 -3.95 -4.87
N VAL A 41 -3.74 -4.68 -3.91
CA VAL A 41 -4.84 -4.19 -3.07
C VAL A 41 -4.40 -2.86 -2.46
N CYS A 42 -5.10 -1.79 -2.78
CA CYS A 42 -4.72 -0.45 -2.39
C CYS A 42 -5.11 -0.18 -0.95
N ALA A 43 -4.59 0.91 -0.39
CA ALA A 43 -5.04 1.36 0.92
C ALA A 43 -6.54 1.69 0.91
N GLU A 44 -7.16 2.06 -0.21
CA GLU A 44 -8.61 2.37 -0.24
C GLU A 44 -9.51 1.13 -0.17
N ASP A 45 -8.97 -0.06 -0.47
CA ASP A 45 -9.73 -1.30 -0.50
C ASP A 45 -10.00 -1.81 0.92
N THR A 46 -11.19 -1.52 1.45
CA THR A 46 -11.71 -2.04 2.73
C THR A 46 -12.81 -3.07 2.59
N ASP A 47 -13.23 -3.36 1.35
CA ASP A 47 -14.30 -4.33 1.12
C ASP A 47 -13.82 -5.74 1.48
N GLN A 48 -14.35 -6.26 2.59
CA GLN A 48 -14.00 -7.59 3.09
C GLN A 48 -14.23 -8.68 2.04
N GLN A 49 -15.22 -8.55 1.15
CA GLN A 49 -15.45 -9.53 0.09
C GLN A 49 -14.29 -9.56 -0.92
N GLN A 50 -13.77 -8.39 -1.30
CA GLN A 50 -12.63 -8.28 -2.21
C GLN A 50 -11.32 -8.77 -1.55
N LEU A 51 -11.15 -8.53 -0.26
CA LEU A 51 -10.00 -9.04 0.51
C LEU A 51 -10.06 -10.58 0.61
N MET A 52 -11.23 -11.14 0.92
CA MET A 52 -11.49 -12.58 0.90
C MET A 52 -11.19 -13.20 -0.46
N GLU A 53 -11.70 -12.59 -1.53
CA GLU A 53 -11.46 -13.07 -2.89
C GLU A 53 -9.95 -13.07 -3.21
N THR A 54 -9.22 -12.05 -2.77
CA THR A 54 -7.76 -11.97 -2.98
C THR A 54 -7.03 -13.09 -2.26
N LEU A 55 -7.41 -13.43 -1.02
CA LEU A 55 -6.81 -14.57 -0.30
C LEU A 55 -7.16 -15.90 -0.98
N ASN A 56 -8.43 -16.13 -1.28
CA ASN A 56 -8.93 -17.40 -1.80
C ASN A 56 -8.44 -17.71 -3.22
N THR A 57 -8.14 -16.68 -4.02
CA THR A 57 -7.59 -16.86 -5.37
C THR A 57 -6.08 -17.09 -5.38
N PHE A 58 -5.37 -16.82 -4.26
CA PHE A 58 -3.92 -16.99 -4.21
C PHE A 58 -3.56 -18.47 -4.04
N VAL A 59 -2.90 -19.04 -5.05
CA VAL A 59 -2.46 -20.43 -5.00
C VAL A 59 -1.14 -20.54 -4.25
N ILE A 60 -1.20 -21.08 -3.03
CA ILE A 60 -0.01 -21.40 -2.23
C ILE A 60 0.65 -22.66 -2.81
N THR A 61 1.86 -22.48 -3.34
CA THR A 61 2.78 -23.53 -3.78
C THR A 61 3.90 -23.67 -2.76
N GLU A 62 4.73 -24.71 -2.89
CA GLU A 62 5.91 -24.87 -2.03
C GLU A 62 6.85 -23.65 -2.12
N GLU A 63 7.07 -23.13 -3.32
CA GLU A 63 7.93 -21.96 -3.57
C GLU A 63 7.35 -20.68 -2.96
N THR A 64 6.05 -20.41 -3.15
CA THR A 64 5.42 -19.19 -2.60
C THR A 64 5.28 -19.28 -1.08
N SER A 65 4.96 -20.47 -0.55
CA SER A 65 4.95 -20.72 0.89
C SER A 65 6.32 -20.49 1.52
N HIS A 66 7.39 -21.02 0.92
CA HIS A 66 8.74 -20.78 1.39
C HIS A 66 9.10 -19.29 1.37
N SER A 67 8.80 -18.60 0.26
CA SER A 67 9.06 -17.17 0.11
C SER A 67 8.29 -16.33 1.14
N LEU A 68 7.01 -16.64 1.38
CA LEU A 68 6.22 -15.98 2.42
C LEU A 68 6.81 -16.23 3.81
N LYS A 69 7.19 -17.48 4.15
CA LYS A 69 7.81 -17.80 5.44
C LYS A 69 9.07 -16.99 5.67
N VAL A 70 9.96 -16.87 4.68
CA VAL A 70 11.19 -16.07 4.81
C VAL A 70 10.87 -14.60 5.08
N VAL A 71 9.93 -14.01 4.35
CA VAL A 71 9.52 -12.62 4.57
C VAL A 71 8.92 -12.43 5.96
N LEU A 72 7.99 -13.30 6.35
CA LEU A 72 7.31 -13.23 7.64
C LEU A 72 8.27 -13.45 8.82
N GLN A 73 9.21 -14.39 8.71
CA GLN A 73 10.25 -14.59 9.73
C GLN A 73 11.12 -13.35 9.90
N SER A 74 11.53 -12.70 8.80
CA SER A 74 12.31 -11.47 8.86
C SER A 74 11.55 -10.32 9.52
N ILE A 75 10.24 -10.19 9.23
CA ILE A 75 9.35 -9.21 9.89
C ILE A 75 9.23 -9.51 11.39
N LEU A 76 9.17 -10.79 11.75
CA LEU A 76 9.01 -11.23 13.13
C LEU A 76 10.26 -10.95 13.98
N GLU A 77 11.45 -11.16 13.42
CA GLU A 77 12.75 -10.88 14.06
C GLU A 77 12.95 -9.39 14.35
N GLY A 78 12.37 -8.50 13.53
CA GLY A 78 12.33 -7.07 13.82
C GLY A 78 13.65 -6.30 13.63
N ASN A 79 14.65 -6.88 12.98
CA ASN A 79 15.96 -6.25 12.76
C ASN A 79 15.98 -5.20 11.64
N GLY A 80 14.85 -5.00 10.94
CA GLY A 80 14.74 -4.14 9.77
C GLY A 80 15.42 -4.77 8.55
N CYS A 81 14.67 -4.95 7.46
CA CYS A 81 15.21 -5.55 6.24
C CYS A 81 14.54 -4.98 4.99
N GLY A 82 15.26 -5.00 3.87
CA GLY A 82 14.70 -4.84 2.54
C GLY A 82 14.77 -6.16 1.78
N MET A 83 13.70 -6.52 1.07
CA MET A 83 13.64 -7.75 0.28
C MET A 83 13.11 -7.44 -1.13
N PHE A 84 13.71 -8.05 -2.14
CA PHE A 84 13.24 -7.96 -3.52
C PHE A 84 12.51 -9.24 -3.92
N LEU A 85 11.27 -9.09 -4.39
CA LEU A 85 10.53 -10.19 -4.99
C LEU A 85 10.78 -10.23 -6.50
N GLN A 86 11.55 -11.23 -6.94
CA GLN A 86 11.88 -11.39 -8.36
C GLN A 86 10.99 -12.46 -9.00
N GLY A 87 10.51 -12.18 -10.23
CA GLY A 87 9.70 -13.12 -11.00
C GLY A 87 9.25 -12.50 -12.32
N HIS A 88 8.96 -13.33 -13.31
CA HIS A 88 8.51 -12.86 -14.62
C HIS A 88 7.14 -12.15 -14.56
N TYR A 89 6.79 -11.42 -15.63
CA TYR A 89 5.45 -10.84 -15.74
C TYR A 89 4.39 -11.95 -15.71
N GLY A 90 3.30 -11.71 -14.98
CA GLY A 90 2.21 -12.68 -14.85
C GLY A 90 2.46 -13.85 -13.89
N THR A 91 3.56 -13.87 -13.12
CA THR A 91 3.82 -14.93 -12.13
C THR A 91 3.13 -14.71 -10.77
N GLY A 92 2.27 -13.69 -10.65
CA GLY A 92 1.53 -13.43 -9.42
C GLY A 92 2.28 -12.63 -8.34
N LYS A 93 3.30 -11.83 -8.70
CA LYS A 93 4.03 -10.98 -7.73
C LYS A 93 3.11 -10.00 -6.99
N SER A 94 2.30 -9.24 -7.71
CA SER A 94 1.33 -8.30 -7.11
C SER A 94 0.28 -9.01 -6.26
N HIS A 95 -0.08 -10.25 -6.64
CA HIS A 95 -0.96 -11.11 -5.84
C HIS A 95 -0.29 -11.57 -4.54
N PHE A 96 0.97 -12.00 -4.62
CA PHE A 96 1.79 -12.33 -3.45
C PHE A 96 1.91 -11.15 -2.49
N LEU A 97 2.20 -9.96 -3.01
CA LEU A 97 2.30 -8.74 -2.21
C LEU A 97 0.95 -8.37 -1.58
N SER A 98 -0.14 -8.53 -2.31
CA SER A 98 -1.50 -8.32 -1.78
C SER A 98 -1.84 -9.32 -0.67
N PHE A 99 -1.58 -10.60 -0.90
CA PHE A 99 -1.79 -11.67 0.08
C PHE A 99 -1.01 -11.41 1.37
N LEU A 100 0.30 -11.09 1.25
CA LEU A 100 1.15 -10.72 2.37
C LEU A 100 0.60 -9.50 3.11
N SER A 101 0.15 -8.48 2.38
CA SER A 101 -0.39 -7.26 2.99
C SER A 101 -1.65 -7.54 3.80
N ILE A 102 -2.54 -8.41 3.31
CA ILE A 102 -3.79 -8.77 3.98
C ILE A 102 -3.48 -9.53 5.27
N LEU A 103 -2.55 -10.49 5.23
CA LEU A 103 -2.12 -11.22 6.43
C LEU A 103 -1.54 -10.30 7.52
N LEU A 104 -0.82 -9.26 7.14
CA LEU A 104 -0.20 -8.32 8.09
C LEU A 104 -1.15 -7.22 8.57
N GLU A 105 -2.21 -6.92 7.80
CA GLU A 105 -3.20 -5.89 8.14
C GLU A 105 -4.38 -6.44 8.95
N TYR A 106 -4.74 -7.71 8.77
CA TYR A 106 -6.00 -8.25 9.30
C TYR A 106 -5.82 -9.58 10.03
N ASP A 107 -6.11 -9.59 11.33
CA ASP A 107 -6.00 -10.78 12.18
C ASP A 107 -6.88 -11.95 11.69
N TRP A 108 -8.06 -11.65 11.14
CA TRP A 108 -8.97 -12.65 10.60
C TRP A 108 -8.38 -13.40 9.39
N ALA A 109 -7.42 -12.80 8.67
CA ALA A 109 -6.84 -13.41 7.48
C ALA A 109 -6.00 -14.65 7.81
N TRP A 110 -5.50 -14.73 9.04
CA TRP A 110 -4.77 -15.89 9.55
C TRP A 110 -5.65 -17.12 9.76
N ASP A 111 -6.97 -16.94 9.86
CA ASP A 111 -7.93 -18.03 9.99
C ASP A 111 -8.30 -18.64 8.63
N GLU A 112 -8.05 -17.92 7.52
CA GLU A 112 -8.31 -18.37 6.14
C GLU A 112 -7.14 -19.13 5.51
N VAL A 113 -5.99 -19.22 6.19
CA VAL A 113 -4.78 -19.83 5.63
C VAL A 113 -4.37 -21.10 6.37
N ASP A 114 -3.85 -22.07 5.63
CA ASP A 114 -3.42 -23.36 6.18
C ASP A 114 -2.29 -23.19 7.22
N GLU A 115 -2.54 -23.66 8.45
CA GLU A 115 -1.62 -23.52 9.58
C GLU A 115 -0.23 -24.10 9.31
N VAL A 116 -0.17 -25.24 8.61
CA VAL A 116 1.09 -25.93 8.25
C VAL A 116 2.00 -25.03 7.37
N CYS A 117 1.40 -24.22 6.51
CA CYS A 117 2.13 -23.31 5.63
C CYS A 117 2.73 -22.12 6.37
N PHE A 118 2.34 -21.85 7.63
CA PHE A 118 2.78 -20.67 8.38
C PHE A 118 3.19 -20.98 9.83
N GLU A 119 3.54 -22.23 10.10
CA GLU A 119 4.14 -22.64 11.36
C GLU A 119 5.40 -21.79 11.68
N GLY A 120 5.52 -21.35 12.93
CA GLY A 120 6.64 -20.53 13.42
C GLY A 120 6.49 -19.01 13.23
N VAL A 121 5.54 -18.56 12.39
CA VAL A 121 5.28 -17.12 12.17
C VAL A 121 3.90 -16.66 12.63
N ARG A 122 3.07 -17.57 13.17
CA ARG A 122 1.70 -17.26 13.63
C ARG A 122 1.61 -16.16 14.69
N GLN A 123 2.64 -15.98 15.51
CA GLN A 123 2.70 -14.88 16.50
C GLN A 123 2.68 -13.48 15.87
N LEU A 124 2.88 -13.36 14.54
CA LEU A 124 2.64 -12.10 13.83
C LEU A 124 1.17 -11.65 13.88
N ARG A 125 0.22 -12.57 14.08
CA ARG A 125 -1.21 -12.27 14.27
C ARG A 125 -1.45 -11.34 15.46
N GLU A 126 -0.62 -11.41 16.48
CA GLU A 126 -0.78 -10.60 17.71
C GLU A 126 -0.09 -9.23 17.60
N LYS A 127 0.65 -9.00 16.52
CA LYS A 127 1.40 -7.76 16.30
C LYS A 127 0.66 -6.85 15.33
N LYS A 128 0.74 -5.55 15.59
CA LYS A 128 0.08 -4.53 14.78
C LYS A 128 1.10 -3.84 13.88
N TYR A 129 1.01 -4.05 12.58
CA TYR A 129 1.90 -3.41 11.61
C TYR A 129 1.21 -2.26 10.87
N LEU A 130 1.92 -1.15 10.67
CA LEU A 130 1.50 -0.14 9.70
C LEU A 130 1.91 -0.62 8.32
N VAL A 131 1.02 -1.32 7.62
CA VAL A 131 1.29 -1.80 6.26
C VAL A 131 0.97 -0.68 5.26
N THR A 132 1.97 -0.25 4.50
CA THR A 132 1.86 0.81 3.50
C THR A 132 2.07 0.23 2.12
N LYS A 133 1.01 0.21 1.32
CA LYS A 133 0.98 -0.38 -0.02
C LYS A 133 1.15 0.74 -1.05
N ILE A 134 2.17 0.63 -1.90
CA ILE A 134 2.58 1.66 -2.86
C ILE A 134 2.70 1.05 -4.25
N PRO A 135 1.63 1.11 -5.06
CA PRO A 135 1.68 0.75 -6.47
C PRO A 135 2.43 1.84 -7.25
N LEU A 136 3.70 1.61 -7.60
CA LEU A 136 4.54 2.65 -8.21
C LEU A 136 4.12 3.00 -9.65
N GLN A 137 3.38 2.12 -10.32
CA GLN A 137 2.81 2.35 -11.64
C GLN A 137 1.87 3.58 -11.72
N HIS A 138 1.33 4.06 -10.59
CA HIS A 138 0.48 5.25 -10.55
C HIS A 138 1.25 6.57 -10.48
N TYR A 139 2.59 6.51 -10.39
CA TYR A 139 3.43 7.69 -10.22
C TYR A 139 4.24 7.97 -11.48
N SER A 140 4.33 9.24 -11.85
CA SER A 140 5.20 9.65 -12.95
C SER A 140 6.68 9.60 -12.55
N ALA A 141 7.55 9.52 -13.56
CA ALA A 141 9.00 9.58 -13.37
C ALA A 141 9.49 10.92 -12.77
N ALA A 142 8.64 11.94 -12.63
CA ALA A 142 9.01 13.19 -11.97
C ALA A 142 9.05 13.06 -10.43
N HIS A 143 8.25 12.17 -9.82
CA HIS A 143 8.19 12.02 -8.36
C HIS A 143 9.39 11.25 -7.83
N THR A 144 10.05 11.72 -6.77
CA THR A 144 11.12 10.93 -6.13
C THR A 144 10.53 9.74 -5.36
N LEU A 145 11.29 8.65 -5.22
CA LEU A 145 10.83 7.51 -4.39
C LEU A 145 10.62 7.94 -2.93
N GLU A 146 11.44 8.87 -2.44
CA GLU A 146 11.31 9.44 -1.10
C GLU A 146 9.95 10.12 -0.90
N ASP A 147 9.56 11.02 -1.81
CA ASP A 147 8.28 11.72 -1.73
C ASP A 147 7.09 10.75 -1.78
N ILE A 148 7.19 9.73 -2.64
CA ILE A 148 6.17 8.68 -2.76
C ILE A 148 6.04 7.88 -1.46
N VAL A 149 7.16 7.45 -0.89
CA VAL A 149 7.19 6.65 0.35
C VAL A 149 6.67 7.46 1.52
N PHE A 150 7.18 8.67 1.75
CA PHE A 150 6.73 9.51 2.86
C PHE A 150 5.27 9.95 2.70
N GLY A 151 4.84 10.26 1.47
CA GLY A 151 3.43 10.50 1.17
C GLY A 151 2.54 9.28 1.44
N GLY A 152 2.98 8.09 1.05
CA GLY A 152 2.28 6.84 1.30
C GLY A 152 2.12 6.54 2.79
N VAL A 153 3.20 6.65 3.55
CA VAL A 153 3.22 6.43 5.01
C VAL A 153 2.32 7.45 5.72
N GLU A 154 2.40 8.73 5.33
CA GLU A 154 1.54 9.78 5.87
C GLU A 154 0.05 9.50 5.64
N ARG A 155 -0.32 9.12 4.41
CA ARG A 155 -1.70 8.75 4.09
C ARG A 155 -2.17 7.56 4.92
N GLN A 156 -1.32 6.55 5.09
CA GLN A 156 -1.68 5.36 5.84
C GLN A 156 -1.89 5.67 7.34
N PHE A 157 -1.03 6.48 7.95
CA PHE A 157 -1.25 6.95 9.32
C PHE A 157 -2.56 7.75 9.47
N ASN A 158 -2.79 8.73 8.57
CA ASN A 158 -4.00 9.54 8.63
C ASN A 158 -5.28 8.70 8.43
N ARG A 159 -5.22 7.65 7.61
CA ARG A 159 -6.34 6.71 7.43
C ARG A 159 -6.61 5.88 8.68
N ALA A 160 -5.57 5.29 9.26
CA ALA A 160 -5.71 4.49 10.48
C ALA A 160 -6.25 5.32 11.65
N LYS A 161 -5.87 6.60 11.70
CA LYS A 161 -6.35 7.56 12.68
C LYS A 161 -7.83 7.87 12.54
N SER A 162 -8.38 8.03 11.33
CA SER A 162 -9.81 8.29 11.12
C SER A 162 -10.74 7.22 11.73
N GLN A 163 -10.21 6.02 12.02
CA GLN A 163 -10.94 4.96 12.71
C GLN A 163 -10.99 5.14 14.24
N HIS A 164 -10.12 5.98 14.81
CA HIS A 164 -9.99 6.25 16.24
C HIS A 164 -10.51 7.68 16.50
N ARG A 165 -11.74 7.80 17.03
CA ARG A 165 -12.55 9.04 17.21
C ARG A 165 -11.95 10.17 18.09
N LYS A 166 -10.63 10.30 18.23
CA LYS A 166 -10.01 11.43 18.93
C LYS A 166 -9.59 12.50 17.92
N GLU A 167 -10.00 13.74 18.20
CA GLU A 167 -9.52 14.97 17.57
C GLU A 167 -8.02 15.14 17.83
N GLU A 168 -7.22 14.42 17.07
CA GLU A 168 -5.79 14.61 17.07
C GLU A 168 -5.38 15.25 15.74
N GLN A 169 -4.33 16.07 15.78
CA GLN A 169 -3.82 16.81 14.64
C GLN A 169 -3.41 15.88 13.48
N ARG A 170 -3.62 16.31 12.23
CA ARG A 170 -3.23 15.57 11.02
C ARG A 170 -1.75 15.17 11.10
N VAL A 171 -1.43 13.95 10.69
CA VAL A 171 -0.05 13.48 10.57
C VAL A 171 0.61 14.17 9.39
N LEU A 172 1.74 14.82 9.62
CA LEU A 172 2.50 15.61 8.64
C LEU A 172 3.97 15.15 8.59
N ILE A 173 4.28 14.33 7.59
CA ILE A 173 5.58 13.71 7.34
C ILE A 173 6.10 14.12 5.97
N ALA A 174 5.25 14.07 4.94
CA ALA A 174 5.61 14.33 3.56
C ALA A 174 6.00 15.80 3.36
N ARG A 175 6.94 16.03 2.42
CA ARG A 175 7.44 17.36 2.11
C ARG A 175 6.33 18.30 1.64
N ALA A 176 5.50 17.84 0.71
CA ALA A 176 4.35 18.59 0.20
C ALA A 176 3.39 18.98 1.34
N SER A 177 3.04 18.05 2.22
CA SER A 177 2.12 18.31 3.32
C SER A 177 2.67 19.32 4.33
N LYS A 178 3.96 19.23 4.69
CA LYS A 178 4.61 20.25 5.56
C LYS A 178 4.65 21.63 4.90
N LEU A 179 4.92 21.68 3.59
CA LEU A 179 4.92 22.93 2.84
C LEU A 179 3.54 23.58 2.85
N LEU A 180 2.50 22.81 2.57
CA LEU A 180 1.13 23.29 2.57
C LEU A 180 0.67 23.76 3.94
N ASP A 181 1.01 23.02 5.00
CA ASP A 181 0.71 23.41 6.38
C ASP A 181 1.36 24.75 6.75
N ASN A 182 2.66 24.90 6.46
CA ASN A 182 3.38 26.15 6.67
C ASN A 182 2.81 27.30 5.82
N PHE A 183 2.49 27.05 4.56
CA PHE A 183 1.89 28.05 3.68
C PHE A 183 0.56 28.54 4.23
N ASN A 184 -0.33 27.61 4.59
CA ASN A 184 -1.65 27.92 5.14
C ASN A 184 -1.58 28.67 6.47
N HIS A 185 -0.57 28.35 7.30
CA HIS A 185 -0.44 28.96 8.61
C HIS A 185 0.23 30.35 8.55
N TYR A 186 1.29 30.52 7.74
CA TYR A 186 2.12 31.73 7.78
C TYR A 186 1.87 32.69 6.62
N ILE A 187 1.56 32.20 5.42
CA ILE A 187 1.45 33.03 4.21
C ILE A 187 0.02 33.33 3.86
N LEU A 188 -0.83 32.30 3.72
CA LEU A 188 -2.20 32.46 3.23
C LEU A 188 -2.99 33.55 3.97
N PRO A 189 -2.90 33.70 5.31
CA PRO A 189 -3.63 34.76 6.04
C PRO A 189 -3.20 36.19 5.68
N ARG A 190 -1.99 36.36 5.13
CA ARG A 190 -1.44 37.66 4.70
C ARG A 190 -1.56 37.89 3.20
N HIS A 191 -1.95 36.85 2.45
CA HIS A 191 -2.00 36.80 1.00
C HIS A 191 -3.33 36.24 0.52
N SER A 192 -4.43 36.89 0.91
CA SER A 192 -5.78 36.46 0.54
C SER A 192 -6.05 36.53 -0.97
N ASP A 193 -5.23 37.30 -1.71
CA ASP A 193 -5.21 37.37 -3.17
C ASP A 193 -4.81 36.04 -3.83
N PHE A 194 -4.05 35.18 -3.13
CA PHE A 194 -3.63 33.88 -3.64
C PHE A 194 -4.81 33.08 -4.21
N LEU A 195 -5.85 32.87 -3.40
CA LEU A 195 -7.00 32.06 -3.81
C LEU A 195 -7.72 32.66 -5.01
N VAL A 196 -7.89 33.98 -5.02
CA VAL A 196 -8.51 34.71 -6.13
C VAL A 196 -7.68 34.57 -7.41
N SER A 197 -6.34 34.63 -7.32
CA SER A 197 -5.44 34.52 -8.46
C SER A 197 -5.51 33.16 -9.17
N PHE A 198 -5.88 32.11 -8.43
CA PHE A 198 -6.09 30.75 -8.96
C PHE A 198 -7.57 30.38 -9.14
N GLY A 199 -8.50 31.32 -8.92
CA GLY A 199 -9.95 31.09 -9.05
C GLY A 199 -10.50 30.09 -8.04
N LEU A 200 -9.91 30.03 -6.84
CA LEU A 200 -10.26 29.11 -5.77
C LEU A 200 -10.99 29.84 -4.63
N ARG A 201 -11.80 29.08 -3.90
CA ARG A 201 -12.36 29.47 -2.61
C ARG A 201 -11.68 28.72 -1.46
N ASP A 202 -11.87 29.19 -0.24
CA ASP A 202 -11.29 28.57 0.97
C ASP A 202 -11.71 27.11 1.14
N ASP A 203 -12.99 26.78 0.92
CA ASP A 203 -13.53 25.42 1.01
C ASP A 203 -12.85 24.49 0.00
N GLN A 204 -12.73 24.96 -1.24
CA GLN A 204 -12.09 24.22 -2.33
C GLN A 204 -10.59 24.02 -2.09
N TRP A 205 -9.93 25.02 -1.51
CA TRP A 205 -8.51 24.94 -1.17
C TRP A 205 -8.25 23.91 -0.06
N GLN A 206 -9.03 23.98 1.03
CA GLN A 206 -8.97 23.02 2.13
C GLN A 206 -9.18 21.59 1.64
N GLU A 207 -10.20 21.37 0.80
CA GLU A 207 -10.47 20.07 0.20
C GLU A 207 -9.30 19.58 -0.68
N MET A 208 -8.78 20.45 -1.55
CA MET A 208 -7.70 20.10 -2.48
C MET A 208 -6.39 19.78 -1.76
N THR A 209 -6.03 20.52 -0.70
CA THR A 209 -4.83 20.25 0.11
C THR A 209 -4.92 18.93 0.88
N CYS A 210 -6.14 18.42 1.11
CA CYS A 210 -6.36 17.12 1.71
C CYS A 210 -6.33 15.99 0.67
N GLN A 211 -7.05 16.15 -0.45
CA GLN A 211 -7.21 15.10 -1.46
C GLN A 211 -6.01 14.99 -2.41
N ASN A 212 -5.38 16.12 -2.76
CA ASN A 212 -4.29 16.15 -3.73
C ASN A 212 -3.16 17.11 -3.28
N PRO A 213 -2.35 16.70 -2.27
CA PRO A 213 -1.28 17.52 -1.73
C PRO A 213 -0.22 17.90 -2.77
N ASP A 214 0.12 17.00 -3.70
CA ASP A 214 1.14 17.26 -4.71
C ASP A 214 0.71 18.38 -5.67
N LYS A 215 -0.53 18.33 -6.17
CA LYS A 215 -1.08 19.38 -7.04
C LYS A 215 -1.18 20.71 -6.29
N SER A 216 -1.64 20.68 -5.04
CA SER A 216 -1.73 21.88 -4.20
C SER A 216 -0.36 22.49 -3.97
N CYS A 217 0.65 21.65 -3.71
CA CYS A 217 2.04 22.05 -3.51
C CYS A 217 2.59 22.75 -4.77
N GLN A 218 2.30 22.23 -5.96
CA GLN A 218 2.70 22.89 -7.22
C GLN A 218 2.07 24.28 -7.39
N ILE A 219 0.82 24.48 -6.98
CA ILE A 219 0.15 25.78 -7.02
C ILE A 219 0.85 26.76 -6.05
N VAL A 220 1.13 26.31 -4.82
CA VAL A 220 1.89 27.13 -3.84
C VAL A 220 3.27 27.49 -4.40
N LEU A 221 4.02 26.52 -4.92
CA LEU A 221 5.36 26.77 -5.45
C LEU A 221 5.32 27.79 -6.59
N LYS A 222 4.36 27.69 -7.52
CA LYS A 222 4.17 28.69 -8.59
C LYS A 222 3.87 30.09 -8.05
N TYR A 223 3.07 30.19 -6.99
CA TYR A 223 2.79 31.47 -6.35
C TYR A 223 4.05 32.05 -5.69
N LEU A 224 4.80 31.23 -4.94
CA LEU A 224 6.04 31.65 -4.27
C LEU A 224 7.14 32.05 -5.26
N GLU A 225 7.24 31.37 -6.40
CA GLU A 225 8.19 31.70 -7.49
C GLU A 225 7.90 33.07 -8.12
N ALA A 226 6.63 33.51 -8.13
CA ALA A 226 6.23 34.82 -8.63
C ALA A 226 6.50 35.97 -7.64
N MET A 227 6.87 35.67 -6.40
CA MET A 227 7.17 36.68 -5.38
C MET A 227 8.62 37.18 -5.50
N GLU A 228 8.83 38.49 -5.40
CA GLU A 228 10.18 39.08 -5.46
C GLU A 228 11.11 38.61 -4.34
N THR A 229 10.55 38.25 -3.18
CA THR A 229 11.28 37.65 -2.07
C THR A 229 10.51 36.43 -1.59
N SER A 230 11.12 35.25 -1.63
CA SER A 230 10.49 34.04 -1.10
C SER A 230 10.46 34.12 0.44
N PRO A 231 9.27 34.21 1.07
CA PRO A 231 9.16 34.35 2.51
C PRO A 231 9.33 33.01 3.26
N LEU A 232 9.32 31.88 2.53
CA LEU A 232 9.42 30.53 3.10
C LEU A 232 10.78 29.91 2.80
N ARG A 233 11.57 29.67 3.86
CA ARG A 233 12.64 28.68 3.82
C ARG A 233 12.06 27.33 4.23
N LEU A 234 11.91 26.45 3.25
CA LEU A 234 11.46 25.09 3.46
C LEU A 234 12.65 24.21 3.83
N GLU A 235 12.95 24.13 5.12
CA GLU A 235 13.88 23.13 5.63
C GLU A 235 13.13 21.80 5.78
N TYR A 236 13.25 20.95 4.76
CA TYR A 236 12.82 19.56 4.85
C TYR A 236 14.02 18.68 5.15
N ASN A 237 14.04 18.08 6.34
CA ASN A 237 15.06 17.14 6.75
C ASN A 237 14.48 15.71 6.78
N ARG A 238 15.17 14.79 6.08
CA ARG A 238 14.86 13.35 6.03
C ARG A 238 14.93 12.71 7.41
N ASP A 239 15.93 13.06 8.23
CA ASP A 239 16.09 12.50 9.57
C ASP A 239 14.91 12.85 10.46
N ASP A 240 14.40 14.08 10.34
CA ASP A 240 13.22 14.52 11.08
C ASP A 240 11.95 13.83 10.56
N ALA A 241 11.88 13.50 9.27
CA ALA A 241 10.79 12.69 8.72
C ALA A 241 10.80 11.28 9.31
N PHE A 242 11.95 10.60 9.36
CA PHE A 242 12.06 9.28 9.98
C PHE A 242 11.80 9.28 11.48
N LYS A 243 12.31 10.28 12.22
CA LYS A 243 12.00 10.45 13.65
C LYS A 243 10.49 10.62 13.88
N LYS A 244 9.81 11.40 13.04
CA LYS A 244 8.35 11.55 13.10
C LYS A 244 7.63 10.24 12.79
N ILE A 245 8.06 9.49 11.78
CA ILE A 245 7.48 8.17 11.47
C ILE A 245 7.59 7.25 12.71
N GLU A 246 8.77 7.20 13.33
CA GLU A 246 9.00 6.37 14.52
C GLU A 246 8.18 6.84 15.73
N GLN A 247 8.02 8.15 15.90
CA GLN A 247 7.15 8.72 16.92
C GLN A 247 5.68 8.31 16.67
N TYR A 248 5.14 8.55 15.48
CA TYR A 248 3.76 8.19 15.15
C TYR A 248 3.53 6.68 15.23
N ARG A 249 4.52 5.86 14.85
CA ARG A 249 4.45 4.40 15.01
C ARG A 249 4.19 4.03 16.47
N LYS A 250 4.95 4.61 17.42
CA LYS A 250 4.76 4.39 18.86
C LYS A 250 3.45 4.95 19.37
N ASP A 251 3.13 6.19 19.00
CA ASP A 251 1.92 6.90 19.48
C ASP A 251 0.64 6.16 19.06
N TYR A 252 0.61 5.57 17.86
CA TYR A 252 -0.53 4.78 17.38
C TYR A 252 -0.45 3.28 17.70
N GLY A 253 0.56 2.86 18.47
CA GLY A 253 0.70 1.50 18.98
C GLY A 253 1.00 0.44 17.91
N TYR A 254 1.79 0.79 16.89
CA TYR A 254 2.26 -0.17 15.88
C TYR A 254 3.59 -0.80 16.30
N ASP A 255 3.73 -2.11 16.17
CA ASP A 255 4.96 -2.86 16.44
C ASP A 255 6.02 -2.68 15.35
N GLY A 256 5.59 -2.34 14.12
CA GLY A 256 6.49 -2.14 12.99
C GLY A 256 5.83 -1.42 11.82
N LEU A 257 6.66 -1.00 10.87
CA LEU A 257 6.26 -0.42 9.58
C LEU A 257 6.62 -1.43 8.49
N VAL A 258 5.67 -1.75 7.60
CA VAL A 258 5.91 -2.62 6.44
C VAL A 258 5.61 -1.83 5.17
N LEU A 259 6.62 -1.65 4.32
CA LEU A 259 6.47 -0.97 3.04
C LEU A 259 6.40 -2.00 1.91
N ILE A 260 5.30 -2.00 1.18
CA ILE A 260 5.08 -2.88 0.03
C ILE A 260 5.11 -2.02 -1.23
N LEU A 261 6.18 -2.16 -2.00
CA LEU A 261 6.40 -1.42 -3.24
C LEU A 261 6.18 -2.37 -4.42
N ASP A 262 5.17 -2.10 -5.25
CA ASP A 262 4.93 -2.85 -6.48
C ASP A 262 5.44 -2.08 -7.70
N GLU A 263 5.90 -2.80 -8.72
CA GLU A 263 6.50 -2.25 -9.96
C GLU A 263 7.74 -1.35 -9.76
N LEU A 264 8.53 -1.61 -8.70
CA LEU A 264 9.74 -0.83 -8.41
C LEU A 264 10.76 -0.86 -9.55
N SER A 265 10.97 -2.02 -10.19
CA SER A 265 11.92 -2.12 -11.31
C SER A 265 11.52 -1.26 -12.50
N GLU A 266 10.23 -1.24 -12.85
CA GLU A 266 9.72 -0.43 -13.96
C GLU A 266 9.74 1.07 -13.61
N PHE A 267 9.38 1.42 -12.38
CA PHE A 267 9.51 2.79 -11.89
C PHE A 267 10.94 3.32 -11.95
N LEU A 268 11.92 2.52 -11.51
CA LEU A 268 13.33 2.90 -11.56
C LEU A 268 13.85 2.99 -13.00
N ARG A 269 13.41 2.08 -13.89
CA ARG A 269 13.76 2.13 -15.33
C ARG A 269 13.21 3.36 -16.03
N ALA A 270 12.03 3.84 -15.63
CA ALA A 270 11.41 5.03 -16.22
C ALA A 270 12.14 6.34 -15.86
N LYS A 271 13.08 6.33 -14.90
CA LYS A 271 13.92 7.48 -14.56
C LYS A 271 14.95 7.69 -15.65
N SER A 272 14.86 8.82 -16.36
CA SER A 272 15.74 9.22 -17.47
C SER A 272 17.18 9.56 -17.05
N THR A 273 17.59 9.26 -15.83
CA THR A 273 18.97 9.36 -15.35
C THR A 273 19.31 8.14 -14.48
N PRO A 274 20.44 7.46 -14.72
CA PRO A 274 20.97 6.51 -13.76
C PRO A 274 21.43 7.34 -12.55
N CYS A 275 20.58 7.43 -11.53
CA CYS A 275 21.01 7.95 -10.23
C CYS A 275 22.01 6.95 -9.66
N TRP A 276 23.29 7.31 -9.71
CA TRP A 276 24.34 6.62 -8.99
C TRP A 276 23.97 6.59 -7.51
N PHE A 277 24.02 5.39 -6.93
CA PHE A 277 23.92 5.15 -5.48
C PHE A 277 24.96 5.95 -4.70
#